data_AF-A0A379JHE4-F1
#
_entry.id   AF-A0A379JHE4-F1
#
_cell.length_a   1.000
_cell.length_b   1.000
_cell.length_c   1.000
_cell.angle_alpha   90.00
_cell.angle_beta   90.00
_cell.angle_gamma   90.00
#
_symmetry.space_group_name_H-M   'P 1'
#
loop_
_entity.id
_entity.type
_entity.pdbx_description
1 polymer ?
#
loop_
_entity_poly.entity_id
_entity_poly.type
_entity_poly.pdbx_seq_one_letter_code
_entity_poly.pdbx_strand_id
1 'polypeptide(L)'
;MVHSWQFVALALPSCRPWLSVSRDFGSGLFSRRGRKGVLLESQEFNERFRIDAASERFAYDVLSPRMMEWLLADARANTVGFRFEGQWAITVRAGRLRPEEVWFHADSLHDVIGLVSDFVWRY
;
A
#
# COMPACT_ATOMS: atom_id res chain seq x y z
N MET A 1 6.64 3.45 28.20
CA MET A 1 6.37 2.24 27.41
C MET A 1 7.04 2.42 26.05
N VAL A 2 7.87 1.46 25.61
CA VAL A 2 8.57 1.56 24.32
C VAL A 2 7.75 0.82 23.27
N HIS A 3 7.35 1.50 22.21
CA HIS A 3 6.69 0.89 21.05
C HIS A 3 7.75 0.58 19.99
N SER A 4 7.86 -0.70 19.61
CA SER A 4 8.73 -1.12 18.52
C SER A 4 7.96 -1.13 17.21
N TRP A 5 8.58 -0.57 16.18
CA TRP A 5 8.06 -0.53 14.82
C TRP A 5 9.13 -1.03 13.87
N GLN A 6 8.71 -1.76 12.84
CA GLN A 6 9.55 -2.21 11.75
C GLN A 6 9.15 -1.48 10.47
N PHE A 7 10.17 -0.99 9.77
CA PHE A 7 10.05 -0.34 8.48
C PHE A 7 10.87 -1.14 7.46
N VAL A 8 10.25 -1.44 6.32
CA VAL A 8 10.96 -1.90 5.13
C VAL A 8 10.64 -0.90 4.04
N ALA A 9 11.68 -0.41 3.38
CA ALA A 9 11.55 0.61 2.34
C ALA A 9 12.38 0.25 1.12
N LEU A 10 11.80 0.43 -0.05
CA LEU A 10 12.48 0.33 -1.34
C LEU A 10 12.39 1.67 -2.07
N ALA A 11 13.44 2.02 -2.80
CA ALA A 11 13.43 3.21 -3.63
C ALA A 11 12.44 3.03 -4.79
N LEU A 12 11.59 4.03 -5.01
CA LEU A 12 10.75 4.12 -6.19
C LEU A 12 11.61 4.54 -7.40
N PRO A 13 11.21 4.15 -8.63
CA PRO A 13 11.88 4.62 -9.85
C PRO A 13 11.92 6.15 -10.00
N SER A 14 10.96 6.85 -9.40
CA SER A 14 10.88 8.32 -9.37
C SER A 14 10.04 8.78 -8.18
N CYS A 15 10.20 10.04 -7.76
CA CYS A 15 9.40 10.59 -6.66
C CYS A 15 7.91 10.62 -7.02
N ARG A 16 7.04 10.16 -6.11
CA ARG A 16 5.60 10.12 -6.32
C ARG A 16 4.80 10.81 -5.21
N PRO A 17 3.58 11.28 -5.53
CA PRO A 17 2.63 11.73 -4.53
C PRO A 17 2.34 10.67 -3.48
N TRP A 18 1.82 11.11 -2.35
CA TRP A 18 1.44 10.21 -1.27
C TRP A 18 0.29 9.27 -1.68
N LEU A 19 0.46 7.98 -1.39
CA LEU A 19 -0.56 6.94 -1.50
C LEU A 19 -0.36 5.96 -0.35
N SER A 20 -1.45 5.47 0.23
CA SER A 20 -1.45 4.44 1.27
C SER A 20 -2.54 3.44 0.94
N VAL A 21 -2.18 2.17 0.90
CA VAL A 21 -3.09 1.04 0.72
C VAL A 21 -2.90 0.13 1.92
N SER A 22 -3.95 0.02 2.74
CA SER A 22 -3.91 -0.74 3.98
C SER A 22 -5.15 -1.61 4.09
N ARG A 23 -5.02 -2.77 4.76
CA ARG A 23 -6.19 -3.62 5.02
C ARG A 23 -7.17 -2.92 5.95
N ASP A 24 -8.45 -2.99 5.62
CA ASP A 24 -9.51 -2.66 6.58
C ASP A 24 -9.80 -3.90 7.44
N PHE A 25 -9.45 -3.87 8.73
CA PHE A 25 -9.61 -5.00 9.65
C PHE A 25 -11.04 -5.12 10.22
N GLY A 26 -12.05 -4.58 9.54
CA GLY A 26 -13.46 -4.85 9.86
C GLY A 26 -13.98 -4.24 11.16
N SER A 27 -13.20 -3.42 11.86
CA SER A 27 -13.76 -2.53 12.88
C SER A 27 -14.22 -1.26 12.16
N GLY A 28 -15.53 -1.04 12.06
CA GLY A 28 -16.15 0.20 11.54
C GLY A 28 -15.81 1.48 12.34
N LEU A 29 -14.62 1.57 12.92
CA LEU A 29 -14.06 2.67 13.69
C LEU A 29 -13.16 3.60 12.86
N PHE A 30 -12.69 3.20 11.67
CA PHE A 30 -11.97 4.11 10.76
C PHE A 30 -12.85 4.79 9.69
N SER A 31 -14.16 4.54 9.71
CA SER A 31 -15.14 5.25 8.88
C SER A 31 -15.50 6.65 9.39
N ARG A 32 -14.92 7.12 10.51
CA ARG A 32 -15.29 8.41 11.12
C ARG A 32 -14.10 9.27 11.56
N ARG A 33 -13.31 9.77 10.59
CA ARG A 33 -12.76 11.14 10.69
C ARG A 33 -12.32 11.70 9.32
N GLY A 34 -13.26 12.29 8.60
CA GLY A 34 -13.02 13.50 7.78
C GLY A 34 -12.38 13.37 6.38
N ARG A 35 -11.81 12.23 5.98
CA ARG A 35 -11.41 11.98 4.58
C ARG A 35 -12.15 10.77 4.05
N LYS A 36 -13.03 10.98 3.06
CA LYS A 36 -13.50 9.89 2.20
C LYS A 36 -12.23 9.33 1.55
N GLY A 37 -11.87 8.08 1.86
CA GLY A 37 -10.81 7.38 1.13
C GLY A 37 -11.19 7.29 -0.35
N VAL A 38 -10.22 6.98 -1.20
CA VAL A 38 -10.51 6.75 -2.62
C VAL A 38 -11.33 5.47 -2.75
N LEU A 39 -12.41 5.51 -3.52
CA LEU A 39 -13.21 4.32 -3.86
C LEU A 39 -12.94 3.96 -5.31
N LEU A 40 -12.58 2.70 -5.55
CA LEU A 40 -12.42 2.15 -6.90
C LEU A 40 -13.75 1.60 -7.43
N GLU A 41 -13.81 1.24 -8.70
CA GLU A 41 -14.97 0.55 -9.28
C GLU A 41 -15.12 -0.89 -8.74
N SER A 42 -14.03 -1.48 -8.25
CA SER A 42 -14.04 -2.81 -7.63
C SER A 42 -14.58 -2.75 -6.19
N GLN A 43 -15.83 -3.16 -6.02
CA GLN A 43 -16.46 -3.27 -4.70
C GLN A 43 -15.70 -4.25 -3.79
N GLU A 44 -15.31 -5.42 -4.30
CA GLU A 44 -14.55 -6.41 -3.52
C GLU A 44 -13.24 -5.83 -2.97
N PHE A 45 -12.55 -5.00 -3.77
CA PHE A 45 -11.32 -4.35 -3.34
C PHE A 45 -11.60 -3.33 -2.22
N ASN A 46 -12.61 -2.48 -2.40
CA ASN A 46 -12.98 -1.45 -1.43
C ASN A 46 -13.47 -2.04 -0.09
N GLU A 47 -14.01 -3.26 -0.09
CA GLU A 47 -14.44 -3.97 1.14
C GLU A 47 -13.24 -4.50 1.96
N ARG A 48 -12.10 -4.76 1.32
CA ARG A 48 -10.91 -5.36 1.97
C ARG A 48 -9.81 -4.35 2.25
N PHE A 49 -9.71 -3.30 1.43
CA PHE A 49 -8.62 -2.34 1.47
C PHE A 49 -9.14 -0.91 1.60
N ARG A 50 -8.51 -0.17 2.50
CA ARG A 50 -8.61 1.28 2.61
C ARG A 50 -7.52 1.93 1.76
N ILE A 51 -7.93 2.89 0.94
CA ILE A 51 -7.04 3.69 0.09
C ILE A 51 -7.11 5.14 0.56
N ASP A 52 -5.95 5.70 0.90
CA ASP A 52 -5.80 7.13 1.11
C ASP A 52 -4.72 7.66 0.16
N ALA A 53 -5.01 8.73 -0.58
CA ALA A 53 -4.10 9.25 -1.59
C ALA A 53 -4.11 10.77 -1.64
N ALA A 54 -3.05 11.35 -2.20
CA ALA A 54 -2.98 12.78 -2.48
C ALA A 54 -3.99 13.20 -3.58
N SER A 55 -4.31 12.31 -4.51
CA SER A 55 -5.38 12.50 -5.49
C SER A 55 -5.99 11.16 -5.91
N GLU A 56 -7.27 11.15 -6.26
CA GLU A 56 -7.96 9.95 -6.78
C GLU A 56 -7.32 9.46 -8.08
N ARG A 57 -6.96 10.40 -8.98
CA ARG A 57 -6.27 10.08 -10.24
C ARG A 57 -5.01 9.27 -10.00
N PHE A 58 -4.17 9.70 -9.05
CA PHE A 58 -2.94 8.97 -8.75
C PHE A 58 -3.22 7.57 -8.18
N ALA A 59 -4.26 7.42 -7.37
CA ALA A 59 -4.68 6.10 -6.89
C ALA A 59 -5.13 5.20 -8.05
N TYR A 60 -5.91 5.72 -9.01
CA TYR A 60 -6.31 4.95 -10.21
C TYR A 60 -5.12 4.57 -11.09
N ASP A 61 -4.16 5.49 -11.25
CA ASP A 61 -2.97 5.24 -12.06
C ASP A 61 -2.09 4.12 -11.46
N VAL A 62 -2.01 4.02 -10.12
CA VAL A 62 -1.27 2.98 -9.40
C VAL A 62 -2.07 1.67 -9.27
N LEU A 63 -3.35 1.75 -8.91
CA LEU A 63 -4.24 0.62 -8.64
C LEU A 63 -4.95 0.15 -9.90
N SER A 64 -4.15 -0.27 -10.88
CA SER A 64 -4.65 -0.92 -12.09
C SER A 64 -5.42 -2.21 -11.78
N PRO A 65 -6.28 -2.71 -12.69
CA PRO A 65 -6.97 -3.99 -12.50
C PRO A 65 -6.03 -5.14 -12.12
N ARG A 66 -4.88 -5.23 -12.79
CA ARG A 66 -3.85 -6.23 -12.50
C ARG A 66 -3.26 -6.09 -11.10
N MET A 67 -3.01 -4.86 -10.65
CA MET A 67 -2.54 -4.59 -9.28
C MET A 67 -3.59 -5.05 -8.26
N MET A 68 -4.86 -4.69 -8.49
CA MET A 68 -5.96 -5.07 -7.59
C MET A 68 -6.11 -6.59 -7.49
N GLU A 69 -6.10 -7.30 -8.63
CA GLU A 69 -6.17 -8.76 -8.68
C GLU A 69 -5.03 -9.41 -7.89
N TRP A 70 -3.80 -8.90 -8.07
CA TRP A 70 -2.64 -9.39 -7.33
C TRP A 70 -2.77 -9.14 -5.83
N LEU A 71 -3.16 -7.94 -5.41
CA LEU A 71 -3.36 -7.60 -4.00
C LEU A 71 -4.46 -8.44 -3.34
N LEU A 72 -5.53 -8.78 -4.08
CA LEU A 72 -6.60 -9.66 -3.60
C LEU A 72 -6.14 -11.11 -3.43
N ALA A 73 -5.23 -11.58 -4.29
CA ALA A 73 -4.76 -12.96 -4.31
C ALA A 73 -3.53 -13.23 -3.43
N ASP A 74 -2.63 -12.24 -3.25
CA ASP A 74 -1.35 -12.44 -2.57
C ASP A 74 -1.51 -12.41 -1.04
N ALA A 75 -1.02 -13.45 -0.36
CA ALA A 75 -1.07 -13.55 1.09
C ALA A 75 -0.25 -12.45 1.80
N ARG A 76 0.81 -11.93 1.17
CA ARG A 76 1.68 -10.87 1.72
C ARG A 76 0.94 -9.54 1.78
N ALA A 77 0.24 -9.18 0.71
CA ALA A 77 -0.63 -8.00 0.64
C ALA A 77 -1.75 -8.02 1.69
N ASN A 78 -2.16 -9.22 2.08
CA ASN A 78 -3.12 -9.47 3.14
C ASN A 78 -2.53 -9.27 4.57
N THR A 79 -1.21 -9.32 4.74
CA THR A 79 -0.56 -9.17 6.05
C THR A 79 -0.15 -7.73 6.37
N VAL A 80 0.34 -6.98 5.38
CA VAL A 80 0.83 -5.61 5.57
C VAL A 80 0.38 -4.74 4.40
N GLY A 81 -0.02 -3.51 4.70
CA GLY A 81 -0.24 -2.49 3.67
C GLY A 81 1.07 -1.87 3.19
N PHE A 82 1.01 -1.15 2.07
CA PHE A 82 2.13 -0.37 1.55
C PHE A 82 1.73 1.10 1.41
N ARG A 83 2.74 1.98 1.39
CA ARG A 83 2.57 3.40 1.08
C ARG A 83 3.68 3.91 0.17
N PHE A 84 3.34 4.87 -0.68
CA PHE A 84 4.30 5.67 -1.42
C PHE A 84 4.45 7.03 -0.74
N GLU A 85 5.69 7.46 -0.54
CA GLU A 85 6.00 8.76 0.04
C GLU A 85 7.31 9.29 -0.54
N GLY A 86 7.23 10.31 -1.40
CA GLY A 86 8.39 10.85 -2.08
C GLY A 86 9.06 9.77 -2.94
N GLN A 87 10.32 9.46 -2.64
CA GLN A 87 11.11 8.45 -3.36
C GLN A 87 10.98 7.03 -2.79
N TRP A 88 10.07 6.77 -1.85
CA TRP A 88 10.03 5.51 -1.11
C TRP A 88 8.70 4.77 -1.25
N ALA A 89 8.77 3.47 -1.50
CA ALA A 89 7.72 2.53 -1.15
C ALA A 89 8.03 1.97 0.24
N ILE A 90 7.05 2.01 1.16
CA ILE A 90 7.26 1.67 2.57
C ILE A 90 6.16 0.73 3.05
N THR A 91 6.57 -0.29 3.80
CA THR A 91 5.70 -1.13 4.63
C THR A 91 6.02 -0.86 6.10
N VAL A 92 4.99 -0.75 6.93
CA VAL A 92 5.13 -0.52 8.37
C VAL A 92 4.37 -1.59 9.15
N ARG A 93 5.03 -2.15 10.17
CA ARG A 93 4.42 -3.13 11.08
C ARG A 93 4.79 -2.83 12.53
N ALA A 94 3.85 -3.06 13.44
CA ALA A 94 4.11 -3.03 14.87
C ALA A 94 4.87 -4.30 15.32
N GLY A 95 5.89 -4.14 16.15
CA GLY A 95 6.70 -5.24 16.64
C GLY A 95 8.21 -4.96 16.52
N ARG A 96 9.00 -5.91 17.01
CA ARG A 96 10.46 -5.85 16.88
C ARG A 96 10.86 -6.28 15.46
N LEU A 97 11.92 -5.64 14.94
CA LEU A 97 12.54 -6.05 13.68
C LEU A 97 12.98 -7.51 13.77
N ARG A 98 12.51 -8.29 12.80
CA ARG A 98 12.91 -9.68 12.57
C ARG A 98 13.64 -9.75 11.23
N PRO A 99 14.98 -9.94 11.21
CA PRO A 99 15.75 -9.98 9.98
C PRO A 99 15.21 -10.97 8.93
N GLU A 100 14.66 -12.09 9.39
CA GLU A 100 14.03 -13.11 8.57
C GLU A 100 12.76 -12.65 7.85
N GLU A 101 12.04 -11.65 8.39
CA GLU A 101 10.82 -11.09 7.79
C GLU A 101 11.15 -9.94 6.81
N VAL A 102 12.39 -9.44 6.78
CA VAL A 102 12.77 -8.29 5.93
C VAL A 102 12.59 -8.61 4.45
N TRP A 103 13.08 -9.78 4.00
CA TRP A 103 12.96 -10.19 2.60
C TRP A 103 11.51 -10.40 2.17
N PHE A 104 10.70 -11.00 3.03
CA PHE A 104 9.27 -11.19 2.77
C PHE A 104 8.54 -9.86 2.47
N HIS A 105 8.85 -8.81 3.23
CA HIS A 105 8.28 -7.48 3.01
C HIS A 105 8.94 -6.73 1.85
N ALA A 106 10.25 -6.88 1.66
CA ALA A 106 10.97 -6.26 0.55
C ALA A 106 10.47 -6.83 -0.79
N ASP A 107 10.32 -8.15 -0.91
CA ASP A 107 9.79 -8.80 -2.12
C ASP A 107 8.35 -8.34 -2.42
N SER A 108 7.52 -8.19 -1.38
CA SER A 108 6.17 -7.65 -1.56
C SER A 108 6.20 -6.22 -2.11
N LEU A 109 7.11 -5.35 -1.64
CA LEU A 109 7.25 -4.00 -2.18
C LEU A 109 7.84 -4.02 -3.60
N HIS A 110 8.77 -4.92 -3.88
CA HIS A 110 9.35 -5.09 -5.21
C HIS A 110 8.28 -5.48 -6.23
N ASP A 111 7.44 -6.46 -5.89
CA ASP A 111 6.32 -6.90 -6.73
C ASP A 111 5.30 -5.79 -6.95
N VAL A 112 4.96 -5.02 -5.90
CA VAL A 112 4.10 -3.84 -6.03
C VAL A 112 4.72 -2.84 -7.00
N ILE A 113 5.99 -2.46 -6.83
CA ILE A 113 6.65 -1.51 -7.73
C ILE A 113 6.64 -2.02 -9.18
N GLY A 114 6.89 -3.32 -9.40
CA GLY A 114 6.89 -3.95 -10.71
C GLY A 114 5.50 -4.06 -11.37
N LEU A 115 4.42 -4.01 -10.59
CA LEU A 115 3.04 -4.03 -11.09
C LEU A 115 2.49 -2.64 -11.41
N VAL A 116 3.09 -1.58 -10.87
CA VAL A 116 2.70 -0.21 -11.23
C VAL A 116 3.04 0.05 -12.69
N SER A 117 2.04 0.53 -13.44
CA SER A 117 2.19 0.85 -14.86
C SER A 117 3.34 1.84 -15.10
N ASP A 118 4.18 1.57 -16.10
CA ASP A 118 5.36 2.39 -16.45
C ASP A 118 5.11 3.89 -16.55
N PHE A 119 3.93 4.29 -17.06
CA PHE A 119 3.61 5.70 -17.26
C PHE A 119 3.60 6.46 -15.94
N VAL A 120 3.26 5.80 -14.83
CA VAL A 120 3.28 6.40 -13.48
C VAL A 120 4.66 6.91 -13.14
N TRP A 121 5.72 6.29 -13.66
CA TRP A 121 7.11 6.66 -13.37
C TRP A 121 7.69 7.74 -14.28
N ARG A 122 7.00 8.10 -15.37
CA ARG A 122 7.53 8.97 -16.44
C ARG A 122 7.17 10.46 -16.28
N TYR A 123 6.35 10.83 -15.31
CA TYR A 123 5.83 12.19 -15.12
C TYR A 123 6.38 12.90 -13.90
#